data_AF-A0A6L8VJE5-F1
#
_entry.id   AF-A0A6L8VJE5-F1
#
_cell.length_a   1.000
_cell.length_b   1.000
_cell.length_c   1.000
_cell.angle_alpha   90.00
_cell.angle_beta   90.00
_cell.angle_gamma   90.00
#
_symmetry.space_group_name_H-M   'P 1'
#
loop_
_entity.id
_entity.type
_entity.pdbx_description
1 polymer ?
#
loop_
_entity_poly.entity_id
_entity_poly.type
_entity_poly.pdbx_seq_one_letter_code
_entity_poly.pdbx_strand_id
1 'polypeptide(L)'
;MRRNLATTLRARSRLAPMDAHDRLPPALRDWAATAALPWSAASLLRLWRQALRETGCEARARARLDAAEARLLARDAARIWGPGHPATLNMQKPPLAGAFTQS
;
A
#
# COMPACT_ATOMS: atom_id res chain seq x y z
N MET A 1 -21.38 19.99 26.04
CA MET A 1 -20.78 20.74 24.92
C MET A 1 -21.52 20.38 23.63
N ARG A 2 -22.21 21.36 23.01
CA ARG A 2 -23.05 21.19 21.80
C ARG A 2 -22.18 20.99 20.56
N ARG A 3 -22.45 19.97 19.76
CA ARG A 3 -21.76 19.70 18.49
C ARG A 3 -22.50 20.44 17.37
N ASN A 4 -21.85 21.46 16.78
CA ASN A 4 -22.35 22.21 15.62
C ASN A 4 -22.24 21.39 14.33
N LEU A 5 -23.00 20.29 14.22
CA LEU A 5 -23.12 19.52 12.98
C LEU A 5 -24.60 19.29 12.69
N ALA A 6 -25.28 20.34 12.27
CA ALA A 6 -26.64 20.27 11.72
C ALA A 6 -26.56 19.74 10.28
N THR A 7 -26.40 18.43 10.13
CA THR A 7 -26.48 17.77 8.81
C THR A 7 -27.36 16.53 8.90
N THR A 8 -28.26 16.38 7.94
CA THR A 8 -29.12 15.19 7.77
C THR A 8 -28.38 14.04 7.09
N LEU A 9 -27.12 14.25 6.68
CA LEU A 9 -26.30 13.22 6.08
C LEU A 9 -25.96 12.15 7.10
N ARG A 10 -26.33 10.90 6.79
CA ARG A 10 -26.03 9.74 7.63
C ARG A 10 -24.52 9.63 7.78
N ALA A 11 -24.02 9.86 9.00
CA ALA A 11 -22.63 9.59 9.34
C ALA A 11 -22.38 8.10 9.13
N ARG A 12 -21.75 7.75 7.99
CA ARG A 12 -21.26 6.39 7.78
C ARG A 12 -20.12 6.19 8.77
N SER A 13 -20.38 5.41 9.81
CA SER A 13 -19.32 4.83 10.64
C SER A 13 -18.37 4.10 9.70
N ARG A 14 -17.28 4.76 9.34
CA ARG A 14 -16.17 4.12 8.66
C ARG A 14 -15.54 3.23 9.72
N LEU A 15 -15.85 1.94 9.67
CA LEU A 15 -15.17 0.88 10.42
C LEU A 15 -13.69 1.25 10.53
N ALA A 16 -13.24 1.45 11.76
CA ALA A 16 -11.99 2.07 12.13
C ALA A 16 -10.83 1.65 11.19
N PRO A 17 -10.41 2.54 10.27
CA PRO A 17 -9.37 2.21 9.30
C PRO A 17 -8.02 1.92 9.98
N MET A 18 -7.81 2.46 11.19
CA MET A 18 -6.65 2.15 12.04
C MET A 18 -6.71 0.72 12.59
N ASP A 19 -7.83 0.27 13.17
CA ASP A 19 -7.97 -1.11 13.68
C ASP A 19 -7.70 -2.18 12.61
N ALA A 20 -8.09 -1.92 11.37
CA ALA A 20 -7.84 -2.81 10.25
C ALA A 20 -6.34 -2.88 9.90
N HIS A 21 -5.62 -1.77 10.05
CA HIS A 21 -4.18 -1.70 9.83
C HIS A 21 -3.41 -2.34 10.99
N ASP A 22 -3.85 -2.14 12.23
CA ASP A 22 -3.20 -2.69 13.43
C ASP A 22 -3.27 -4.23 13.48
N ARG A 23 -4.29 -4.81 12.85
CA ARG A 23 -4.49 -6.28 12.73
C ARG A 23 -3.65 -6.93 11.62
N LEU A 24 -2.83 -6.17 10.88
CA LEU A 24 -1.98 -6.73 9.83
C LEU A 24 -0.80 -7.52 10.44
N PRO A 25 -0.34 -8.61 9.78
CA PRO A 25 0.88 -9.31 10.17
C PRO A 25 2.10 -8.38 10.20
N PRO A 26 3.08 -8.59 11.09
CA PRO A 26 4.25 -7.73 11.24
C PRO A 26 4.99 -7.48 9.92
N ALA A 27 5.33 -8.54 9.17
CA ALA A 27 6.01 -8.45 7.89
C ALA A 27 5.23 -7.62 6.84
N LEU A 28 3.90 -7.68 6.89
CA LEU A 28 3.04 -6.89 6.00
C LEU A 28 2.97 -5.43 6.43
N ARG A 29 3.02 -5.14 7.74
CA ARG A 29 3.10 -3.77 8.26
C ARG A 29 4.43 -3.11 7.90
N ASP A 30 5.54 -3.84 8.02
CA ASP A 30 6.86 -3.33 7.63
C ASP A 30 6.90 -2.98 6.14
N TRP A 31 6.31 -3.83 5.30
CA TRP A 31 6.16 -3.51 3.88
C TRP A 31 5.27 -2.27 3.68
N ALA A 32 4.12 -2.19 4.37
CA ALA A 32 3.18 -1.08 4.24
C ALA A 32 3.78 0.27 4.70
N ALA A 33 4.66 0.26 5.70
CA ALA A 33 5.39 1.45 6.14
C ALA A 33 6.38 1.96 5.08
N THR A 34 6.88 1.07 4.21
CA THR A 34 7.79 1.41 3.09
C THR A 34 7.06 1.58 1.75
N ALA A 35 5.74 1.50 1.73
CA ALA A 35 4.94 1.67 0.52
C ALA A 35 4.83 3.17 0.18
N ALA A 36 4.93 3.50 -1.11
CA ALA A 36 4.80 4.86 -1.60
C ALA A 36 3.32 5.28 -1.75
N LEU A 37 2.43 4.31 -1.90
CA LEU A 37 1.00 4.54 -2.06
C LEU A 37 0.23 4.36 -0.75
N PRO A 38 -0.83 5.17 -0.49
CA PRO A 38 -1.72 4.99 0.65
C PRO A 38 -2.67 3.79 0.41
N TRP A 39 -2.15 2.58 0.60
CA TRP A 39 -2.92 1.35 0.45
C TRP A 39 -3.92 1.16 1.60
N SER A 40 -5.09 0.59 1.29
CA SER A 40 -6.04 0.12 2.32
C SER A 40 -5.58 -1.23 2.92
N ALA A 41 -5.71 -1.37 4.25
CA ALA A 41 -5.32 -2.59 4.97
C ALA A 41 -6.02 -3.85 4.42
N ALA A 42 -7.29 -3.74 4.03
CA ALA A 42 -8.05 -4.84 3.45
C ALA A 42 -7.48 -5.33 2.11
N SER A 43 -7.01 -4.40 1.26
CA SER A 43 -6.41 -4.76 -0.04
C SER A 43 -5.05 -5.42 0.13
N LEU A 44 -4.24 -4.92 1.08
CA LEU A 44 -2.96 -5.53 1.44
C LEU A 44 -3.12 -6.94 1.96
N LEU A 45 -4.01 -7.14 2.93
CA LEU A 45 -4.27 -8.45 3.52
C LEU A 45 -4.76 -9.45 2.48
N ARG A 46 -5.60 -9.00 1.53
CA ARG A 46 -6.10 -9.84 0.43
C ARG A 46 -4.97 -10.29 -0.51
N LEU A 47 -4.13 -9.36 -0.98
CA LEU A 47 -2.99 -9.69 -1.84
C LEU A 47 -1.98 -10.58 -1.12
N TRP A 48 -1.66 -10.27 0.14
CA TRP A 48 -0.74 -11.04 0.96
C TRP A 48 -1.20 -12.48 1.16
N ARG A 49 -2.47 -12.69 1.55
CA ARG A 49 -3.05 -14.03 1.70
C ARG A 49 -3.06 -14.81 0.38
N GLN A 50 -3.40 -14.15 -0.73
CA GLN A 50 -3.37 -14.79 -2.04
C GLN A 50 -1.94 -15.22 -2.40
N ALA A 51 -0.97 -14.32 -2.22
CA ALA A 51 0.41 -14.62 -2.55
C ALA A 51 1.01 -15.71 -1.64
N LEU A 52 0.70 -15.70 -0.35
CA LEU A 52 1.09 -16.77 0.58
C LEU A 52 0.47 -18.11 0.21
N ARG A 53 -0.80 -18.14 -0.23
CA ARG A 53 -1.44 -19.37 -0.73
C ARG A 53 -0.78 -19.89 -2.00
N GLU A 54 -0.35 -19.00 -2.89
CA GLU A 54 0.27 -19.35 -4.17
C GLU A 54 1.73 -19.79 -4.02
N THR A 55 2.49 -19.18 -3.10
CA THR A 55 3.94 -19.35 -3.03
C THR A 55 4.47 -19.93 -1.73
N GLY A 56 3.69 -19.92 -0.65
CA GLY A 56 4.10 -20.39 0.68
C GLY A 56 5.28 -19.63 1.29
N CYS A 57 5.76 -18.56 0.64
CA CYS A 57 6.99 -17.88 0.98
C CYS A 57 6.74 -16.37 1.09
N GLU A 58 7.10 -15.79 2.23
CA GLU A 58 6.91 -14.37 2.52
C GLU A 58 7.67 -13.45 1.55
N ALA A 59 8.88 -13.85 1.13
CA ALA A 59 9.67 -13.06 0.19
C ALA A 59 8.99 -12.93 -1.18
N ARG A 60 8.37 -14.01 -1.68
CA ARG A 60 7.61 -13.99 -2.93
C ARG A 60 6.30 -13.20 -2.77
N ALA A 61 5.66 -13.28 -1.61
CA ALA A 61 4.49 -12.47 -1.30
C ALA A 61 4.82 -10.97 -1.32
N ARG A 62 5.97 -10.58 -0.77
CA ARG A 62 6.48 -9.19 -0.80
C ARG A 62 6.77 -8.72 -2.22
N ALA A 63 7.48 -9.51 -3.03
CA ALA A 63 7.75 -9.19 -4.43
C ALA A 63 6.46 -8.99 -5.25
N ARG A 64 5.39 -9.74 -4.95
CA ARG A 64 4.09 -9.60 -5.61
C ARG A 64 3.37 -8.31 -5.21
N LEU A 65 3.53 -7.87 -3.97
CA LEU A 65 3.05 -6.56 -3.51
C LEU A 65 3.82 -5.42 -4.19
N ASP A 66 5.14 -5.50 -4.30
CA ASP A 66 5.96 -4.51 -4.99
C ASP A 66 5.57 -4.38 -6.47
N ALA A 67 5.33 -5.51 -7.15
CA ALA A 67 4.84 -5.50 -8.54
C ALA A 67 3.45 -4.85 -8.67
N ALA A 68 2.57 -5.05 -7.69
CA ALA A 68 1.25 -4.42 -7.69
C ALA A 68 1.35 -2.90 -7.46
N GLU A 69 2.22 -2.46 -6.55
CA GLU A 69 2.52 -1.05 -6.30
C GLU A 69 3.06 -0.37 -7.54
N ALA A 70 4.08 -0.97 -8.17
CA ALA A 70 4.67 -0.42 -9.37
C ALA A 70 3.62 -0.22 -10.48
N ARG A 71 2.71 -1.19 -10.69
CA ARG A 71 1.64 -1.09 -11.71
C ARG A 71 0.68 0.05 -11.41
N LEU A 72 0.31 0.23 -10.14
CA LEU A 72 -0.53 1.34 -9.72
C LEU A 72 0.17 2.68 -9.91
N LEU A 73 1.44 2.78 -9.53
CA LEU A 73 2.26 3.97 -9.74
C LEU A 73 2.40 4.31 -11.23
N ALA A 74 2.66 3.34 -12.10
CA ALA A 74 2.76 3.57 -13.54
C ALA A 74 1.43 4.07 -14.12
N ARG A 75 0.30 3.50 -13.69
CA ARG A 75 -1.03 3.94 -14.14
C ARG A 75 -1.37 5.34 -13.66
N ASP A 76 -1.07 5.64 -12.39
CA ASP A 76 -1.32 6.94 -11.81
C ASP A 76 -0.39 8.00 -12.42
N ALA A 77 0.87 7.66 -12.63
CA ALA A 77 1.84 8.53 -13.28
C ALA A 77 1.45 8.87 -14.72
N ALA A 78 0.99 7.87 -15.49
CA ALA A 78 0.46 8.11 -16.83
C ALA A 78 -0.77 9.03 -16.82
N ARG A 79 -1.60 8.94 -15.77
CA ARG A 79 -2.82 9.74 -15.63
C ARG A 79 -2.53 11.18 -15.18
N ILE A 80 -1.60 11.38 -14.26
CA ILE A 80 -1.30 12.69 -13.65
C ILE A 80 -0.27 13.46 -14.47
N TRP A 81 0.80 12.81 -14.91
CA TRP A 81 1.96 13.44 -15.56
C TRP A 81 2.10 13.06 -17.05
N GLY A 82 1.27 12.15 -17.56
CA GLY A 82 1.31 11.70 -18.95
C GLY A 82 2.29 10.55 -19.19
N PRO A 83 2.29 9.97 -20.42
CA PRO A 83 3.03 8.74 -20.73
C PRO A 83 4.56 8.88 -20.74
N GLY A 84 5.10 10.10 -20.69
CA GLY A 84 6.56 10.37 -20.70
C GLY A 84 7.22 10.40 -19.32
N HIS A 85 6.51 10.14 -18.23
CA HIS A 85 7.07 10.16 -16.88
C HIS A 85 8.01 8.97 -16.66
N PRO A 86 9.20 9.10 -16.05
CA PRO A 86 10.15 7.99 -15.88
C PRO A 86 9.56 6.76 -15.18
N ALA A 87 8.58 6.93 -14.29
CA ALA A 87 7.87 5.81 -13.64
C ALA A 87 6.93 5.01 -14.56
N THR A 88 6.59 5.52 -15.76
CA THR A 88 5.89 4.73 -16.80
C THR A 88 6.88 3.96 -17.68
N LEU A 89 8.14 4.40 -17.75
CA LEU A 89 9.18 3.89 -18.65
C LEU A 89 10.05 2.79 -18.03
N ASN A 90 10.29 2.81 -16.72
CA ASN A 90 11.12 1.80 -16.06
C ASN A 90 10.65 1.51 -14.63
N MET A 91 10.24 0.26 -14.36
CA MET A 91 9.60 -0.16 -13.11
C MET A 91 10.48 -1.13 -12.32
N GLN A 92 11.38 -0.58 -11.50
CA GLN A 92 11.90 -1.27 -10.31
C GLN A 92 11.86 -0.28 -9.16
N LYS A 93 11.02 -0.56 -8.15
CA LYS A 93 11.11 0.11 -6.85
C LYS A 93 12.52 -0.17 -6.34
N PRO A 94 13.37 0.86 -6.10
CA PRO A 94 14.66 0.61 -5.51
C PRO A 94 14.40 -0.10 -4.18
N PRO A 95 15.16 -1.17 -3.84
CA PRO A 95 15.03 -1.78 -2.54
C PRO A 95 15.33 -0.68 -1.52
N LEU A 96 14.31 -0.24 -0.78
CA LEU A 96 14.49 0.57 0.42
C LEU A 96 15.03 -0.34 1.52
N ALA A 97 16.19 -0.95 1.25
CA ALA A 97 17.06 -1.52 2.25
C ALA A 97 17.75 -0.33 2.92
N GLY A 98 17.77 -0.31 4.26
CA GLY A 98 18.53 0.65 5.05
C GLY A 98 20.04 0.50 4.84
N ALA A 99 20.54 0.79 3.64
CA ALA A 99 21.95 0.90 3.31
C ALA A 99 22.37 2.37 3.37
N PHE A 100 22.26 2.97 4.56
CA PHE A 100 22.99 4.18 4.93
C PHE A 100 23.91 3.84 6.11
N THR A 101 24.66 2.74 6.00
CA THR A 101 25.81 2.52 6.88
C THR A 101 27.01 3.20 6.23
N GLN A 102 27.21 4.43 6.69
CA GLN A 102 28.38 5.27 6.43
C GLN A 102 29.64 4.58 7.01
N SER A 103 30.73 4.54 6.24
CA SER A 103 32.11 4.38 6.73
C SER A 103 33.06 5.01 5.73
#